data_AF-A0A842PIT4-F1
#
_entry.id   AF-A0A842PIT4-F1
#
_cell.length_a   1.000
_cell.length_b   1.000
_cell.length_c   1.000
_cell.angle_alpha   90.00
_cell.angle_beta   90.00
_cell.angle_gamma   90.00
#
_symmetry.space_group_name_H-M   'P 1'
#
loop_
_entity.id
_entity.type
_entity.pdbx_description
1 polymer ?
#
loop_
_entity_poly.entity_id
_entity_poly.type
_entity_poly.pdbx_seq_one_letter_code
_entity_poly.pdbx_strand_id
1 'polypeptide(L)'
;MENKQAMSMLTEEEGKEGLKLARAAIEKYLRDNTRLKAPDDLPSCFEEKRGVFVTLNKYENLRGCIGYPYPVFKLKDAIMDAAISAAVSDPRFPPVTKAEVEVITIEPTRTTTPQALKAKPKDLPGQIEEGSEGLIVTRGAYHRR
;
A
#
# COMPACT_ATOMS: atom_id res chain seq x y z
N MET A 1 24.56 15.34 -7.43
CA MET A 1 24.44 13.87 -7.46
C MET A 1 22.97 13.56 -7.58
N GLU A 2 22.44 13.70 -8.79
CA GLU A 2 21.04 13.45 -9.10
C GLU A 2 20.89 11.95 -9.33
N ASN A 3 20.18 11.29 -8.43
CA ASN A 3 19.52 10.05 -8.75
C ASN A 3 18.06 10.20 -8.35
N LYS A 4 17.35 11.06 -9.09
CA LYS A 4 15.89 11.05 -9.14
C LYS A 4 15.51 9.73 -9.80
N GLN A 5 15.42 8.68 -9.00
CA GLN A 5 14.90 7.40 -9.45
C GLN A 5 13.52 7.68 -10.06
N ALA A 6 13.42 7.44 -11.37
CA ALA A 6 12.36 7.96 -12.22
C ALA A 6 10.98 7.76 -11.57
N MET A 7 10.37 8.87 -11.16
CA MET A 7 8.98 8.93 -10.76
C MET A 7 8.14 8.74 -12.02
N SER A 8 7.87 7.50 -12.42
CA SER A 8 6.69 7.26 -13.25
C SER A 8 5.48 7.36 -12.32
N MET A 9 4.73 8.45 -12.42
CA MET A 9 3.38 8.48 -11.84
C MET A 9 2.56 7.35 -12.48
N LEU A 10 1.76 6.64 -11.67
CA LEU A 10 0.79 5.73 -12.26
C LEU A 10 -0.21 6.56 -13.05
N THR A 11 -0.61 6.05 -14.20
CA THR A 11 -1.77 6.56 -14.93
C THR A 11 -3.05 6.25 -14.17
N GLU A 12 -4.13 6.95 -14.50
CA GLU A 12 -5.45 6.69 -13.92
C GLU A 12 -5.91 5.25 -14.20
N GLU A 13 -5.62 4.73 -15.40
CA GLU A 13 -5.97 3.36 -15.79
C GLU A 13 -5.18 2.32 -14.98
N GLU A 14 -3.87 2.52 -14.79
CA GLU A 14 -3.08 1.66 -13.88
C GLU A 14 -3.60 1.72 -12.44
N GLY A 15 -4.04 2.90 -11.98
CA GLY A 15 -4.71 3.06 -10.69
C GLY A 15 -6.01 2.25 -10.59
N LYS A 16 -6.86 2.30 -11.62
CA LYS A 16 -8.09 1.50 -11.71
C LYS A 16 -7.79 0.00 -11.68
N GLU A 17 -6.75 -0.45 -12.39
CA GLU A 17 -6.33 -1.86 -12.35
C GLU A 17 -5.85 -2.28 -10.96
N GLY A 18 -5.10 -1.41 -10.26
CA GLY A 18 -4.68 -1.67 -8.88
C GLY A 18 -5.86 -1.78 -7.93
N LEU A 19 -6.87 -0.93 -8.09
CA LEU A 19 -8.10 -0.97 -7.31
C LEU A 19 -8.91 -2.25 -7.57
N LYS A 20 -9.09 -2.63 -8.83
CA LYS A 20 -9.76 -3.89 -9.21
C LYS A 20 -9.03 -5.10 -8.62
N LEU A 21 -7.70 -5.11 -8.69
CA LEU A 21 -6.88 -6.18 -8.14
C LEU A 21 -7.03 -6.31 -6.63
N ALA A 22 -7.00 -5.18 -5.90
CA ALA A 22 -7.21 -5.15 -4.45
C ALA A 22 -8.58 -5.69 -4.06
N ARG A 23 -9.64 -5.22 -4.73
CA ARG A 23 -11.02 -5.66 -4.47
C ARG A 23 -11.20 -7.15 -4.74
N ALA A 24 -10.76 -7.64 -5.91
CA ALA A 24 -10.86 -9.05 -6.27
C ALA A 24 -10.08 -9.96 -5.31
N ALA A 25 -8.94 -9.51 -4.80
CA ALA A 25 -8.16 -10.25 -3.81
C ALA A 25 -8.91 -10.41 -2.48
N ILE A 26 -9.52 -9.33 -1.97
CA ILE A 26 -10.33 -9.35 -0.74
C ILE A 26 -11.54 -10.28 -0.92
N GLU A 27 -12.31 -10.08 -2.00
CA GLU A 27 -13.53 -10.86 -2.25
C GLU A 27 -13.24 -12.35 -2.38
N LYS A 28 -12.20 -12.72 -3.14
CA LYS A 28 -11.81 -14.12 -3.29
C LYS A 28 -11.35 -14.72 -1.97
N TYR A 29 -10.57 -14.00 -1.19
CA TYR A 29 -10.10 -14.49 0.10
C TYR A 29 -11.27 -14.68 1.08
N LEU A 30 -12.19 -13.72 1.17
CA LEU A 30 -13.35 -13.86 2.05
C LEU A 30 -14.31 -14.95 1.57
N ARG A 31 -14.42 -15.18 0.27
CA ARG A 31 -15.29 -16.21 -0.31
C ARG A 31 -14.74 -17.63 -0.14
N ASP A 32 -13.48 -17.82 -0.53
CA ASP A 32 -12.88 -19.13 -0.75
C ASP A 32 -11.76 -19.47 0.26
N ASN A 33 -11.35 -18.51 1.09
CA ASN A 33 -10.15 -18.59 1.94
C ASN A 33 -8.87 -18.93 1.15
N THR A 34 -8.79 -18.46 -0.10
CA THR A 34 -7.65 -18.66 -0.99
C THR A 34 -7.18 -17.34 -1.58
N ARG A 35 -5.88 -17.26 -1.90
CA ARG A 35 -5.28 -16.08 -2.52
C ARG A 35 -5.62 -16.04 -4.01
N LEU A 36 -5.85 -14.83 -4.51
CA LEU A 36 -6.01 -14.58 -5.95
C LEU A 36 -4.69 -14.80 -6.68
N LYS A 37 -4.74 -15.44 -7.85
CA LYS A 37 -3.65 -15.40 -8.82
C LYS A 37 -3.81 -14.12 -9.63
N ALA A 38 -2.77 -13.29 -9.69
CA ALA A 38 -2.81 -12.08 -10.50
C ALA A 38 -3.12 -12.41 -11.98
N PRO A 39 -3.88 -11.55 -12.69
CA PRO A 39 -4.05 -11.63 -14.13
C PRO A 39 -2.69 -11.58 -14.86
N ASP A 40 -2.60 -12.26 -16.00
CA ASP A 40 -1.36 -12.34 -16.80
C ASP A 40 -1.16 -11.10 -17.69
N ASP A 41 -2.19 -10.25 -17.85
CA ASP A 41 -2.27 -9.09 -18.74
C ASP A 41 -2.15 -7.72 -18.03
N LEU A 42 -1.64 -7.71 -16.80
CA LEU A 42 -1.40 -6.46 -16.08
C LEU A 42 -0.30 -5.60 -16.73
N PRO A 43 -0.39 -4.26 -16.67
CA PRO A 43 0.66 -3.36 -17.13
C PRO A 43 2.01 -3.66 -16.48
N SER A 44 3.11 -3.38 -17.18
CA SER A 44 4.46 -3.73 -16.72
C SER A 44 4.86 -3.10 -15.38
N CYS A 45 4.27 -1.96 -14.99
CA CYS A 45 4.49 -1.34 -13.69
C CYS A 45 4.10 -2.26 -12.51
N PHE A 46 3.20 -3.21 -12.72
CA PHE A 46 2.78 -4.20 -11.72
C PHE A 46 3.85 -5.25 -11.41
N GLU A 47 4.85 -5.40 -12.29
CA GLU A 47 6.01 -6.28 -12.09
C GLU A 47 7.15 -5.59 -11.32
N GLU A 48 7.09 -4.26 -11.17
CA GLU A 48 8.12 -3.50 -10.47
C GLU A 48 7.99 -3.67 -8.97
N LYS A 49 9.12 -3.70 -8.27
CA LYS A 49 9.11 -3.65 -6.80
C LYS A 49 8.76 -2.25 -6.32
N ARG A 50 7.71 -2.13 -5.53
CA ARG A 50 7.19 -0.87 -4.98
C ARG A 50 6.66 -1.09 -3.58
N GLY A 51 6.73 -0.05 -2.74
CA GLY A 51 5.98 -0.04 -1.49
C GLY A 51 4.52 0.30 -1.77
N VAL A 52 3.63 -0.24 -0.95
CA VAL A 52 2.17 -0.08 -1.09
C VAL A 52 1.52 -0.12 0.28
N PHE A 53 0.53 0.74 0.50
CA PHE A 53 -0.47 0.58 1.56
C PHE A 53 -1.84 0.39 0.93
N VAL A 54 -2.68 -0.44 1.54
CA VAL A 54 -4.09 -0.52 1.19
C VAL A 54 -4.88 -0.09 2.41
N THR A 55 -5.62 1.00 2.26
CA THR A 55 -6.53 1.52 3.28
C THR A 55 -7.95 1.12 2.91
N LEU A 56 -8.69 0.65 3.91
CA LEU A 56 -10.11 0.36 3.84
C LEU A 56 -10.83 1.39 4.68
N ASN A 57 -11.77 2.11 4.07
CA ASN A 57 -12.63 3.07 4.76
C ASN A 57 -14.07 2.58 4.66
N LYS A 58 -14.78 2.57 5.79
CA LYS A 58 -16.23 2.33 5.81
C LYS A 58 -16.89 3.68 6.09
N TYR A 59 -17.53 4.22 5.06
CA TYR A 59 -17.87 5.65 5.02
C TYR A 59 -16.58 6.48 5.16
N GLU A 60 -16.47 7.33 6.18
CA GLU A 60 -15.30 8.18 6.43
C GLU A 60 -14.40 7.64 7.57
N ASN A 61 -14.67 6.43 8.05
CA ASN A 61 -13.92 5.84 9.16
C ASN A 61 -12.98 4.74 8.68
N LEU A 62 -11.76 4.78 9.21
CA LEU A 62 -10.77 3.73 9.01
C LEU A 62 -11.32 2.38 9.44
N ARG A 63 -11.29 1.40 8.54
CA ARG A 63 -11.76 0.02 8.73
C ARG A 63 -10.64 -1.02 8.67
N GLY A 64 -9.49 -0.62 8.13
CA GLY A 64 -8.26 -1.41 8.08
C GLY A 64 -7.19 -0.67 7.27
N CYS A 65 -5.92 -0.81 7.62
CA CYS A 65 -4.81 -0.32 6.81
C CYS A 65 -3.57 -1.15 7.08
N ILE A 66 -3.09 -1.81 6.03
CA ILE A 66 -1.85 -2.59 6.05
C ILE A 66 -1.06 -2.29 4.79
N GLY A 67 0.26 -2.36 4.89
CA GLY A 67 1.13 -2.12 3.76
C GLY A 67 2.59 -2.44 4.03
N TYR A 68 3.36 -2.31 2.96
CA TYR A 68 4.79 -2.50 2.92
C TYR A 68 5.42 -1.17 2.53
N PRO A 69 6.07 -0.45 3.46
CA PRO A 69 6.69 0.84 3.14
C PRO A 69 7.91 0.70 2.22
N TYR A 70 8.53 -0.48 2.19
CA TYR A 70 9.71 -0.77 1.36
C TYR A 70 9.35 -1.65 0.16
N PRO A 71 10.04 -1.49 -0.98
CA PRO A 71 9.80 -2.24 -2.21
C PRO A 71 10.35 -3.68 -2.14
N VAL A 72 9.72 -4.53 -1.32
CA VAL A 72 10.14 -5.93 -1.12
C VAL A 72 9.47 -6.88 -2.12
N PHE A 73 8.20 -6.63 -2.44
CA PHE A 73 7.37 -7.41 -3.38
C PHE A 73 7.15 -6.65 -4.68
N LYS A 74 6.77 -7.37 -5.74
CA LYS A 74 6.21 -6.74 -6.96
C LYS A 74 4.92 -6.02 -6.60
N LEU A 75 4.61 -4.95 -7.31
CA LEU A 75 3.45 -4.11 -7.03
C LEU A 75 2.13 -4.93 -6.99
N LYS A 76 1.91 -5.86 -7.92
CA LYS A 76 0.73 -6.73 -7.90
C LYS A 76 0.62 -7.59 -6.64
N ASP A 77 1.73 -8.19 -6.23
CA ASP A 77 1.79 -9.09 -5.07
C ASP A 77 1.59 -8.28 -3.78
N ALA A 78 2.22 -7.10 -3.70
CA ALA A 78 2.06 -6.16 -2.60
C ALA A 78 0.61 -5.69 -2.45
N ILE A 79 -0.05 -5.30 -3.56
CA ILE A 79 -1.46 -4.87 -3.54
C ILE A 79 -2.37 -6.00 -3.05
N MET A 80 -2.27 -7.20 -3.64
CA MET A 80 -3.14 -8.31 -3.25
C MET A 80 -2.96 -8.70 -1.78
N ASP A 81 -1.71 -8.81 -1.33
CA ASP A 81 -1.42 -9.20 0.04
C ASP A 81 -1.79 -8.12 1.07
N ALA A 82 -1.46 -6.86 0.79
CA ALA A 82 -1.82 -5.74 1.65
C ALA A 82 -3.34 -5.55 1.74
N ALA A 83 -4.06 -5.74 0.62
CA ALA A 83 -5.53 -5.65 0.59
C ALA A 83 -6.18 -6.74 1.46
N ILE A 84 -5.75 -8.00 1.31
CA ILE A 84 -6.24 -9.10 2.15
C ILE A 84 -5.90 -8.82 3.61
N SER A 85 -4.66 -8.43 3.91
CA SER A 85 -4.21 -8.17 5.28
C SER A 85 -4.95 -7.00 5.93
N ALA A 86 -5.21 -5.92 5.19
CA ALA A 86 -6.01 -4.80 5.68
C ALA A 86 -7.45 -5.24 6.00
N ALA A 87 -8.00 -6.20 5.26
CA ALA A 87 -9.35 -6.71 5.48
C ALA A 87 -9.44 -7.68 6.66
N VAL A 88 -8.46 -8.57 6.86
CA VAL A 88 -8.61 -9.70 7.80
C VAL A 88 -7.56 -9.77 8.92
N SER A 89 -6.48 -9.00 8.81
CA SER A 89 -5.30 -9.12 9.68
C SER A 89 -4.89 -7.81 10.36
N ASP A 90 -5.60 -6.70 10.15
CA ASP A 90 -5.34 -5.46 10.89
C ASP A 90 -5.72 -5.66 12.36
N PRO A 91 -4.75 -5.68 13.31
CA PRO A 91 -5.00 -6.06 14.70
C PRO A 91 -5.89 -5.07 15.46
N ARG A 92 -6.16 -3.90 14.88
CA ARG A 92 -7.02 -2.87 15.48
C ARG A 92 -8.51 -3.14 15.26
N PHE A 93 -8.85 -4.01 14.31
CA PHE A 93 -10.23 -4.24 13.88
C PHE A 93 -10.55 -5.73 13.78
N PRO A 94 -11.82 -6.13 13.95
CA PRO A 94 -12.25 -7.47 13.59
C PRO A 94 -12.17 -7.66 12.06
N PRO A 95 -11.99 -8.90 11.57
CA PRO A 95 -11.99 -9.18 10.13
C PRO A 95 -13.24 -8.63 9.43
N VAL A 96 -13.06 -8.08 8.24
CA VAL A 96 -14.13 -7.60 7.35
C VAL A 96 -15.01 -8.77 6.93
N THR A 97 -16.33 -8.58 6.98
CA THR A 97 -17.29 -9.58 6.49
C THR A 97 -17.58 -9.41 5.01
N LYS A 98 -18.09 -10.47 4.34
CA LYS A 98 -18.49 -10.41 2.92
C LYS A 98 -19.46 -9.26 2.63
N ALA A 99 -20.45 -9.04 3.51
CA ALA A 99 -21.43 -7.98 3.35
C ALA A 99 -20.84 -6.57 3.52
N GLU A 100 -19.75 -6.42 4.29
CA GLU A 100 -19.09 -5.13 4.47
C GLU A 100 -18.28 -4.70 3.24
N VAL A 101 -17.78 -5.64 2.42
CA VAL A 101 -16.97 -5.33 1.23
C VAL A 101 -17.72 -4.45 0.23
N GLU A 102 -19.04 -4.59 0.16
CA GLU A 102 -19.93 -3.81 -0.71
C GLU A 102 -19.98 -2.33 -0.35
N VAL A 103 -19.73 -1.99 0.92
CA VAL A 103 -19.83 -0.61 1.44
C VAL A 103 -18.48 -0.01 1.85
N ILE A 104 -17.39 -0.77 1.68
CA ILE A 104 -16.04 -0.31 1.97
C ILE A 104 -15.44 0.34 0.71
N THR A 105 -14.90 1.54 0.90
CA THR A 105 -14.00 2.21 -0.03
C THR A 105 -12.60 1.63 0.15
N ILE A 106 -11.97 1.26 -0.96
CA ILE A 106 -10.62 0.67 -0.98
C ILE A 106 -9.69 1.69 -1.62
N GLU A 107 -8.57 2.00 -0.95
CA GLU A 107 -7.61 3.00 -1.38
C GLU A 107 -6.19 2.42 -1.39
N PRO A 108 -5.77 1.82 -2.53
CA PRO A 108 -4.38 1.42 -2.72
C PRO A 108 -3.50 2.66 -2.93
N THR A 109 -2.49 2.84 -2.09
CA THR A 109 -1.51 3.92 -2.15
C THR A 109 -0.12 3.34 -2.42
N ARG A 110 0.42 3.61 -3.61
CA ARG A 110 1.81 3.26 -3.94
C ARG A 110 2.77 4.28 -3.32
N THR A 111 3.81 3.80 -2.67
CA THR A 111 4.88 4.66 -2.12
C THR A 111 6.12 4.64 -3.01
N THR A 112 6.87 5.75 -2.97
CA THR A 112 8.22 5.80 -3.50
C THR A 112 9.18 5.02 -2.59
N THR A 113 10.36 4.68 -3.11
CA THR A 113 11.41 4.09 -2.27
C THR A 113 11.82 5.10 -1.19
N PRO A 114 11.71 4.76 0.10
CA PRO A 114 12.09 5.68 1.18
C PRO A 114 13.55 6.12 1.07
N GLN A 115 13.81 7.41 1.25
CA GLN A 115 15.16 7.99 1.23
C GLN A 115 15.55 8.46 2.64
N ALA A 116 16.75 8.11 3.07
CA ALA A 116 17.25 8.53 4.38
C ALA A 116 17.73 9.99 4.33
N LEU A 117 17.10 10.86 5.11
CA LEU A 117 17.56 12.23 5.30
C LEU A 117 18.83 12.26 6.14
N LYS A 118 19.90 12.86 5.62
CA LYS A 118 21.18 13.04 6.32
C LYS A 118 21.32 14.50 6.75
N ALA A 119 20.70 14.85 7.87
CA ALA A 119 20.74 16.19 8.45
C ALA A 119 20.86 16.14 9.98
N LYS A 120 21.23 17.26 10.60
CA LYS A 120 21.11 17.39 12.06
C LYS A 120 19.61 17.47 12.41
N PRO A 121 19.18 17.00 13.60
CA PRO A 121 17.76 16.99 13.97
C PRO A 121 17.06 18.34 13.81
N LYS A 122 17.76 19.44 14.15
CA LYS A 122 17.25 20.81 14.02
C LYS A 122 17.02 21.27 12.57
N ASP A 123 17.69 20.65 11.61
CA ASP A 123 17.66 21.02 10.19
C ASP A 123 16.69 20.12 9.39
N LEU A 124 16.17 19.03 9.99
CA LEU A 124 15.25 18.10 9.33
C LEU A 124 13.92 18.72 8.90
N PRO A 125 13.24 19.57 9.70
CA PRO A 125 11.95 20.13 9.28
C PRO A 125 12.04 20.94 7.99
N GLY A 126 13.17 21.61 7.73
CA GLY A 126 13.39 22.37 6.50
C GLY A 126 13.68 21.51 5.26
N GLN A 127 13.73 20.19 5.40
CA GLN A 127 13.95 19.24 4.30
C GLN A 127 12.71 18.38 4.00
N ILE A 128 11.59 18.65 4.68
CA ILE A 128 10.35 17.90 4.53
C ILE A 128 9.30 18.83 3.91
N GLU A 129 8.64 18.36 2.86
CA GLU A 129 7.52 19.06 2.25
C GLU A 129 6.19 18.51 2.80
N GLU A 130 5.47 19.34 3.55
CA GLU A 130 4.18 18.98 4.14
C GLU A 130 3.12 18.76 3.05
N GLY A 131 2.34 17.69 3.19
CA GLY A 131 1.27 17.34 2.24
C GLY A 131 1.73 16.55 1.00
N SER A 132 3.04 16.43 0.75
CA SER A 132 3.58 15.61 -0.33
C SER A 132 4.37 14.40 0.17
N GLU A 133 5.08 14.53 1.31
CA GLU A 133 6.01 13.51 1.77
C GLU A 133 5.49 12.67 2.96
N GLY A 134 5.62 11.35 2.82
CA GLY A 134 5.43 10.40 3.92
C GLY A 134 6.73 10.20 4.71
N LEU A 135 6.63 10.04 6.03
CA LEU A 135 7.78 9.90 6.92
C LEU A 135 7.91 8.49 7.49
N ILE A 136 9.15 8.00 7.57
CA ILE A 136 9.52 6.80 8.33
C ILE A 136 10.55 7.20 9.37
N VAL A 137 10.22 7.01 10.65
CA VAL A 137 11.14 7.25 11.77
C VAL A 137 11.60 5.90 12.33
N THR A 138 12.91 5.74 12.51
CA THR A 138 13.49 4.52 13.08
C THR A 138 14.44 4.87 14.22
N ARG A 139 14.42 4.06 15.29
CA ARG A 139 15.36 4.16 16.41
C ARG A 139 15.66 2.76 16.95
N GLY A 140 16.88 2.25 16.77
CA GLY A 140 17.27 0.93 17.30
C GLY A 140 16.27 -0.19 16.95
N ALA A 141 15.86 -0.97 17.95
CA ALA A 141 14.95 -2.11 17.79
C ALA A 141 13.48 -1.73 17.48
N TYR A 142 13.12 -0.44 17.46
CA TYR A 142 11.77 0.04 17.11
C TYR A 142 11.51 0.05 15.59
N HIS A 143 12.27 -0.74 14.85
CA HIS A 143 12.04 -1.06 13.44
C HIS A 143 12.06 -2.58 13.30
N ARG A 144 10.88 -3.21 13.41
CA ARG A 144 10.73 -4.64 13.11
C ARG A 144 10.34 -4.76 11.63
N ARG A 145 11.19 -5.45 10.86
CA ARG A 145 10.94 -5.78 9.45
C ARG A 145 9.87 -6.84 9.33
#